data_AF-A0A7V9JP54-F1
#
_entry.id   AF-A0A7V9JP54-F1
#
_cell.length_a   1.000
_cell.length_b   1.000
_cell.length_c   1.000
_cell.angle_alpha   90.00
_cell.angle_beta   90.00
_cell.angle_gamma   90.00
#
_symmetry.space_group_name_H-M   'P 1'
#
loop_
_entity.id
_entity.type
_entity.pdbx_description
1 polymer ?
#
loop_
_entity_poly.entity_id
_entity_poly.type
_entity_poly.pdbx_seq_one_letter_code
_entity_poly.pdbx_strand_id
1 'polypeptide(L)'
;MLKPLALLLSALVLLAAGCGGDGGGGGGAVGTQGTAAAELLGPDTFLYAAIDTDLESSQWQQVDDLLQKFPGREKLLQELRDSLADDGVDYESEVAPALGEALYLVVSEVPPKGEDVPFYALHKPKDADKFEALLRAGDDPEDVPEFKVLDDGWYAIADSREVLDSVRLVEEGDTLASDERFTQAMDGLADDAIAKVYVSGEDAGEALREYGGAAGVTLQQFGYERFDSFAAALSAEDDGVR
;
A
#
# COMPACT_ATOMS: atom_id res chain seq x y z
N MET A 1 -7.38 13.45 6.73
CA MET A 1 -6.74 12.57 5.72
C MET A 1 -5.30 12.43 6.14
N LEU A 2 -4.72 11.22 6.22
CA LEU A 2 -3.33 11.02 6.65
C LEU A 2 -2.37 11.67 5.64
N LYS A 3 -2.13 12.97 5.77
CA LYS A 3 -1.32 13.74 4.83
C LYS A 3 0.13 13.28 4.75
N PRO A 4 0.83 12.89 5.84
CA PRO A 4 2.19 12.34 5.71
C PRO A 4 2.21 10.94 5.09
N LEU A 5 1.16 10.14 5.32
CA LEU A 5 0.98 8.89 4.58
C LEU A 5 0.65 9.18 3.11
N ALA A 6 -0.10 10.24 2.83
CA ALA A 6 -0.36 10.72 1.49
C ALA A 6 0.89 11.33 0.87
N LEU A 7 1.86 11.89 1.60
CA LEU A 7 3.16 12.31 1.05
C LEU A 7 4.00 11.07 0.67
N LEU A 8 4.01 10.06 1.55
CA LEU A 8 4.66 8.77 1.29
C LEU A 8 4.02 8.04 0.08
N LEU A 9 2.68 8.05 -0.02
CA LEU A 9 1.94 7.49 -1.15
C LEU A 9 1.94 8.39 -2.40
N SER A 10 1.99 9.73 -2.28
CA SER A 10 2.00 10.63 -3.45
C SER A 10 3.32 10.56 -4.19
N ALA A 11 4.42 10.27 -3.49
CA ALA A 11 5.68 9.86 -4.12
C ALA A 11 5.54 8.55 -4.91
N LEU A 12 4.56 7.70 -4.55
CA LEU A 12 4.35 6.35 -5.08
C LEU A 12 3.27 6.27 -6.19
N VAL A 13 2.23 7.12 -6.15
CA VAL A 13 0.95 6.94 -6.87
C VAL A 13 0.91 7.51 -8.30
N LEU A 14 1.87 8.34 -8.73
CA LEU A 14 1.77 9.01 -10.04
C LEU A 14 2.15 8.12 -11.25
N LEU A 15 2.30 6.82 -11.06
CA LEU A 15 2.82 5.89 -12.09
C LEU A 15 1.78 4.89 -12.59
N ALA A 16 0.59 4.87 -11.99
CA ALA A 16 -0.50 3.98 -12.38
C ALA A 16 -1.40 4.53 -13.51
N ALA A 17 -1.13 5.72 -14.06
CA ALA A 17 -1.86 6.27 -15.21
C ALA A 17 -1.29 5.78 -16.55
N GLY A 18 -1.22 4.45 -16.74
CA GLY A 18 -0.72 3.82 -17.96
C GLY A 18 -1.55 2.60 -18.36
N CYS A 19 -2.77 2.83 -18.86
CA CYS A 19 -3.64 1.77 -19.38
C CYS A 19 -3.16 1.27 -20.75
N GLY A 20 -2.71 0.01 -20.83
CA GLY A 20 -2.96 -0.87 -21.98
C GLY A 20 -1.76 -1.62 -22.60
N GLY A 21 -1.83 -2.96 -22.58
CA GLY A 21 -1.40 -3.80 -23.72
C GLY A 21 -0.46 -4.98 -23.46
N ASP A 22 -1.04 -6.19 -23.43
CA ASP A 22 -0.54 -7.55 -23.77
C ASP A 22 0.98 -7.75 -24.07
N GLY A 23 1.70 -8.50 -23.21
CA GLY A 23 3.02 -9.06 -23.55
C GLY A 23 3.83 -9.56 -22.36
N GLY A 24 4.06 -10.87 -22.28
CA GLY A 24 4.60 -11.53 -21.07
C GLY A 24 6.06 -11.23 -20.68
N GLY A 25 6.26 -11.07 -19.37
CA GLY A 25 7.17 -11.90 -18.57
C GLY A 25 8.55 -11.33 -18.21
N GLY A 26 8.71 -10.94 -16.93
CA GLY A 26 9.89 -11.27 -16.13
C GLY A 26 10.48 -10.17 -15.21
N GLY A 27 10.28 -10.28 -13.88
CA GLY A 27 11.37 -10.31 -12.88
C GLY A 27 11.51 -9.17 -11.85
N GLY A 28 10.93 -9.36 -10.65
CA GLY A 28 11.14 -8.73 -9.30
C GLY A 28 10.45 -7.34 -9.10
N ALA A 29 9.76 -6.92 -8.01
CA ALA A 29 9.50 -7.36 -6.64
C ALA A 29 8.06 -7.02 -6.09
N VAL A 30 7.44 -7.98 -5.39
CA VAL A 30 6.84 -8.05 -4.04
C VAL A 30 6.86 -9.55 -3.77
N GLY A 31 8.04 -10.05 -3.39
CA GLY A 31 8.19 -11.46 -3.05
C GLY A 31 7.39 -11.77 -1.79
N THR A 32 7.58 -12.96 -1.24
CA THR A 32 7.10 -13.33 0.12
C THR A 32 7.48 -12.32 1.22
N GLN A 33 8.42 -11.40 0.95
CA GLN A 33 8.82 -10.29 1.82
C GLN A 33 7.77 -9.16 1.91
N GLY A 34 7.06 -8.83 0.83
CA GLY A 34 6.04 -7.78 0.85
C GLY A 34 4.69 -8.27 1.36
N THR A 35 4.63 -9.43 2.02
CA THR A 35 3.47 -9.87 2.81
C THR A 35 3.77 -9.95 4.31
N ALA A 36 4.91 -9.40 4.78
CA ALA A 36 5.38 -9.59 6.15
C ALA A 36 4.37 -9.15 7.22
N ALA A 37 3.58 -8.09 6.96
CA ALA A 37 2.55 -7.65 7.88
C ALA A 37 1.39 -8.66 8.04
N ALA A 38 1.20 -9.61 7.12
CA ALA A 38 0.15 -10.63 7.22
C ALA A 38 0.40 -11.61 8.40
N GLU A 39 1.65 -11.73 8.88
CA GLU A 39 1.99 -12.48 10.10
C GLU A 39 1.47 -11.80 11.37
N LEU A 40 1.21 -10.49 11.32
CA LEU A 40 0.71 -9.72 12.45
C LEU A 40 -0.82 -9.71 12.52
N LEU A 41 -1.50 -10.17 11.47
CA LEU A 41 -2.94 -9.97 11.26
C LEU A 41 -3.73 -11.26 11.43
N GLY A 42 -4.98 -11.15 11.84
CA GLY A 42 -5.89 -12.28 11.99
C GLY A 42 -6.36 -12.84 10.63
N PRO A 43 -6.70 -14.13 10.54
CA PRO A 43 -7.16 -14.77 9.30
C PRO A 43 -8.51 -14.23 8.80
N ASP A 44 -9.24 -13.50 9.64
CA ASP A 44 -10.50 -12.82 9.35
C ASP A 44 -10.31 -11.38 8.83
N THR A 45 -9.08 -10.92 8.64
CA THR A 45 -8.78 -9.59 8.08
C THR A 45 -9.51 -9.36 6.77
N PHE A 46 -10.36 -8.33 6.75
CA PHE A 46 -11.22 -8.03 5.62
C PHE A 46 -10.45 -7.54 4.39
N LEU A 47 -9.58 -6.53 4.54
CA LEU A 47 -8.76 -6.00 3.46
C LEU A 47 -7.31 -5.92 3.88
N TYR A 48 -6.44 -6.37 2.98
CA TYR A 48 -5.01 -6.29 3.10
C TYR A 48 -4.43 -5.77 1.79
N ALA A 49 -3.70 -4.67 1.84
CA ALA A 49 -2.92 -4.20 0.71
C ALA A 49 -1.47 -4.04 1.14
N ALA A 50 -0.55 -4.44 0.27
CA ALA A 50 0.87 -4.21 0.39
C ALA A 50 1.34 -3.39 -0.80
N ILE A 51 2.20 -2.42 -0.55
CA ILE A 51 2.80 -1.57 -1.57
C ILE A 51 4.30 -1.61 -1.38
N ASP A 52 5.03 -1.97 -2.42
CA ASP A 52 6.49 -1.94 -2.47
C ASP A 52 6.98 -0.51 -2.26
N THR A 53 7.74 -0.29 -1.19
CA THR A 53 8.40 0.99 -0.90
C THR A 53 9.90 0.92 -1.11
N ASP A 54 10.43 -0.23 -1.55
CA ASP A 54 11.84 -0.38 -1.87
C ASP A 54 12.09 0.08 -3.31
N LEU A 55 12.41 1.35 -3.47
CA LEU A 55 12.57 1.99 -4.78
C LEU A 55 13.78 1.47 -5.59
N GLU A 56 14.60 0.64 -4.96
CA GLU A 56 15.68 -0.09 -5.63
C GLU A 56 15.21 -1.44 -6.20
N SER A 57 13.94 -1.82 -6.00
CA SER A 57 13.38 -3.05 -6.55
C SER A 57 13.31 -3.01 -8.07
N SER A 58 13.32 -4.18 -8.71
CA SER A 58 13.30 -4.23 -10.18
C SER A 58 11.99 -3.73 -10.79
N GLN A 59 10.87 -3.70 -10.05
CA GLN A 59 9.67 -3.00 -10.53
C GLN A 59 9.89 -1.51 -10.57
N TRP A 60 10.45 -0.93 -9.51
CA TRP A 60 10.71 0.50 -9.46
C TRP A 60 11.74 0.92 -10.52
N GLN A 61 12.70 0.05 -10.82
CA GLN A 61 13.61 0.23 -11.96
C GLN A 61 12.84 0.19 -13.30
N GLN A 62 11.94 -0.79 -13.49
CA GLN A 62 11.10 -0.87 -14.70
C GLN A 62 10.21 0.37 -14.85
N VAL A 63 9.67 0.89 -13.75
CA VAL A 63 8.91 2.13 -13.72
C VAL A 63 9.79 3.32 -14.12
N ASP A 64 11.02 3.44 -13.62
CA ASP A 64 11.93 4.50 -14.06
C ASP A 64 12.27 4.38 -15.55
N ASP A 65 12.51 3.18 -16.06
CA ASP A 65 12.77 2.93 -17.49
C ASP A 65 11.57 3.33 -18.37
N LEU A 66 10.33 3.08 -17.90
CA LEU A 66 9.12 3.59 -18.55
C LEU A 66 9.07 5.12 -18.51
N LEU A 67 9.28 5.71 -17.34
CA LEU A 67 9.26 7.16 -17.15
C LEU A 67 10.26 7.88 -18.05
N GLN A 68 11.44 7.31 -18.26
CA GLN A 68 12.47 7.88 -19.14
C GLN A 68 11.99 8.05 -20.59
N LYS A 69 10.96 7.30 -21.02
CA LYS A 69 10.34 7.45 -22.35
C LYS A 69 9.44 8.69 -22.43
N PHE A 70 9.03 9.27 -21.31
CA PHE A 70 8.12 10.42 -21.26
C PHE A 70 8.90 11.76 -21.19
N PRO A 71 8.70 12.69 -22.14
CA PRO A 71 9.41 13.97 -22.17
C PRO A 71 9.05 14.92 -21.00
N GLY A 72 8.09 14.56 -20.16
CA GLY A 72 7.67 15.32 -18.97
C GLY A 72 8.27 14.84 -17.65
N ARG A 73 9.10 13.78 -17.65
CA ARG A 73 9.65 13.14 -16.44
C ARG A 73 10.35 14.13 -15.53
N GLU A 74 11.26 14.94 -16.06
CA GLU A 74 12.05 15.87 -15.23
C GLU A 74 11.16 16.90 -14.55
N LYS A 75 10.11 17.37 -15.24
CA LYS A 75 9.13 18.31 -14.69
C LYS A 75 8.29 17.65 -13.60
N LEU A 76 7.84 16.41 -13.82
CA LEU A 76 7.09 15.64 -12.82
C LEU A 76 7.94 15.41 -11.55
N LEU A 77 9.19 14.96 -11.71
CA LEU A 77 10.11 14.74 -10.58
C LEU A 77 10.46 16.04 -9.86
N GLN A 78 10.55 17.15 -10.59
CA GLN A 78 10.74 18.47 -9.98
C GLN A 78 9.52 18.90 -9.18
N GLU A 79 8.32 18.78 -9.73
CA GLU A 79 7.06 19.12 -9.03
C GLU A 79 6.89 18.29 -7.75
N LEU A 80 7.31 17.02 -7.76
CA LEU A 80 7.30 16.17 -6.57
C LEU A 80 8.30 16.64 -5.51
N ARG A 81 9.53 16.97 -5.91
CA ARG A 81 10.53 17.52 -4.98
C ARG A 81 10.10 18.88 -4.42
N ASP A 82 9.53 19.73 -5.25
CA ASP A 82 9.02 21.04 -4.84
C ASP A 82 7.87 20.87 -3.83
N SER A 83 6.96 19.92 -4.06
CA SER A 83 5.87 19.63 -3.11
C SER A 83 6.38 19.10 -1.76
N LEU A 84 7.41 18.25 -1.74
CA LEU A 84 8.03 17.80 -0.49
C LEU A 84 8.75 18.96 0.22
N ALA A 85 9.47 19.79 -0.55
CA ALA A 85 10.19 20.93 -0.02
C ALA A 85 9.26 22.02 0.55
N ASP A 86 8.05 22.17 0.00
CA ASP A 86 7.01 23.06 0.54
C ASP A 86 6.60 22.65 1.96
N ASP A 87 6.59 21.35 2.25
CA ASP A 87 6.34 20.79 3.59
C ASP A 87 7.63 20.70 4.44
N GLY A 88 8.74 21.26 3.95
CA GLY A 88 10.05 21.25 4.62
C GLY A 88 10.73 19.89 4.63
N VAL A 89 10.30 18.95 3.79
CA VAL A 89 10.78 17.57 3.73
C VAL A 89 11.75 17.38 2.57
N ASP A 90 12.94 16.84 2.86
CA ASP A 90 13.89 16.43 1.84
C ASP A 90 13.77 14.94 1.50
N TYR A 91 13.65 14.64 0.22
CA TYR A 91 13.44 13.26 -0.22
C TYR A 91 14.65 12.35 0.09
N GLU A 92 15.87 12.77 -0.24
CA GLU A 92 17.05 11.90 -0.16
C GLU A 92 17.48 11.64 1.30
N SER A 93 17.36 12.67 2.14
CA SER A 93 17.84 12.62 3.52
C SER A 93 16.76 12.34 4.56
N GLU A 94 15.47 12.45 4.21
CA GLU A 94 14.36 12.25 5.15
C GLU A 94 13.37 11.19 4.68
N VAL A 95 12.89 11.24 3.44
CA VAL A 95 11.92 10.25 2.93
C VAL A 95 12.57 8.90 2.66
N ALA A 96 13.58 8.84 1.79
CA ALA A 96 14.20 7.59 1.36
C ALA A 96 14.74 6.73 2.52
N PRO A 97 15.39 7.30 3.57
CA PRO A 97 15.80 6.54 4.74
C PRO A 97 14.63 6.06 5.63
N ALA A 98 13.51 6.79 5.61
CA ALA A 98 12.31 6.41 6.34
C ALA A 98 11.53 5.27 5.67
N LEU A 99 11.72 5.04 4.36
CA LEU A 99 11.05 3.96 3.63
C LEU A 99 11.53 2.59 4.12
N GLY A 100 10.58 1.70 4.36
CA GLY A 100 10.78 0.27 4.59
C GLY A 100 10.80 -0.56 3.31
N GLU A 101 10.67 -1.88 3.46
CA GLU A 101 10.46 -2.80 2.33
C GLU A 101 9.07 -2.61 1.71
N ALA A 102 8.05 -2.40 2.53
CA ALA A 102 6.69 -2.16 2.07
C ALA A 102 5.88 -1.33 3.07
N LEU A 103 4.85 -0.68 2.53
CA LEU A 103 3.76 -0.09 3.28
C LEU A 103 2.52 -0.97 3.14
N TYR A 104 1.85 -1.21 4.26
CA TYR A 104 0.67 -2.07 4.29
C TYR A 104 -0.54 -1.26 4.70
N LEU A 105 -1.67 -1.42 4.01
CA LEU A 105 -2.97 -0.85 4.39
C LEU A 105 -3.90 -1.98 4.78
N VAL A 106 -4.58 -1.82 5.92
CA VAL A 106 -5.37 -2.88 6.52
C VAL A 106 -6.74 -2.34 6.93
N VAL A 107 -7.77 -3.13 6.64
CA VAL A 107 -9.09 -3.01 7.24
C VAL A 107 -9.39 -4.35 7.88
N SER A 108 -9.50 -4.39 9.21
CA SER A 108 -9.72 -5.65 9.92
C SER A 108 -11.13 -6.21 9.67
N GLU A 109 -12.16 -5.35 9.68
CA GLU A 109 -13.56 -5.76 9.55
C GLU A 109 -14.32 -4.85 8.56
N VAL A 110 -15.35 -5.39 7.91
CA VAL A 110 -16.23 -4.59 7.03
C VAL A 110 -16.93 -3.51 7.87
N PRO A 111 -16.80 -2.22 7.55
CA PRO A 111 -17.51 -1.18 8.28
C PRO A 111 -19.03 -1.32 8.08
N PRO A 112 -19.84 -0.94 9.09
CA PRO A 112 -21.27 -0.83 8.89
C PRO A 112 -21.60 0.14 7.76
N LYS A 113 -22.68 -0.15 7.05
CA LYS A 113 -23.11 0.67 5.91
C LYS A 113 -23.31 2.13 6.31
N GLY A 114 -22.65 3.03 5.57
CA GLY A 114 -22.73 4.48 5.79
C GLY A 114 -21.77 5.03 6.85
N GLU A 115 -20.90 4.19 7.39
CA GLU A 115 -19.78 4.61 8.23
C GLU A 115 -18.48 4.70 7.41
N ASP A 116 -17.54 5.50 7.92
CA ASP A 116 -16.20 5.61 7.33
C ASP A 116 -15.44 4.29 7.49
N VAL A 117 -14.57 3.97 6.54
CA VAL A 117 -13.75 2.75 6.57
C VAL A 117 -12.61 2.94 7.58
N PRO A 118 -12.53 2.15 8.68
CA PRO A 118 -11.49 2.30 9.69
C PRO A 118 -10.21 1.62 9.23
N PHE A 119 -9.50 2.23 8.28
CA PHE A 119 -8.23 1.69 7.80
C PHE A 119 -7.05 2.19 8.65
N TYR A 120 -6.05 1.34 8.80
CA TYR A 120 -4.75 1.69 9.38
C TYR A 120 -3.63 1.20 8.48
N ALA A 121 -2.47 1.83 8.61
CA ALA A 121 -1.26 1.39 7.94
C ALA A 121 -0.37 0.61 8.91
N LEU A 122 0.31 -0.42 8.40
CA LEU A 122 1.46 -1.02 9.05
C LEU A 122 2.71 -0.67 8.23
N HIS A 123 3.78 -0.28 8.90
CA HIS A 123 5.04 0.04 8.25
C HIS A 123 6.22 -0.32 9.14
N LYS A 124 7.28 -0.87 8.55
CA LYS A 124 8.54 -1.12 9.23
C LYS A 124 9.63 -0.30 8.56
N PRO A 125 9.94 0.90 9.07
CA PRO A 125 10.89 1.80 8.43
C PRO A 125 12.33 1.29 8.53
N LYS A 126 13.18 1.62 7.54
CA LYS A 126 14.63 1.37 7.60
C LYS A 126 15.27 2.22 8.71
N ASP A 127 14.84 3.47 8.86
CA ASP A 127 15.25 4.40 9.92
C ASP A 127 14.02 4.94 10.68
N ALA A 128 13.89 4.52 11.93
CA ALA A 128 12.77 4.89 12.79
C ALA A 128 12.73 6.39 13.11
N ASP A 129 13.88 7.01 13.35
CA ASP A 129 13.95 8.44 13.72
C ASP A 129 13.52 9.31 12.53
N LYS A 130 13.93 8.92 11.31
CA LYS A 130 13.53 9.59 10.07
C LYS A 130 12.05 9.40 9.77
N PHE A 131 11.52 8.20 9.96
CA PHE A 131 10.09 7.94 9.78
C PHE A 131 9.23 8.73 10.78
N GLU A 132 9.64 8.76 12.05
CA GLU A 132 8.97 9.53 13.09
C GLU A 132 9.04 11.05 12.85
N ALA A 133 10.14 11.55 12.27
CA ALA A 133 10.23 12.93 11.83
C ALA A 133 9.27 13.20 10.66
N LEU A 134 9.21 12.29 9.68
CA LEU A 134 8.33 12.39 8.52
C LEU A 134 6.84 12.37 8.90
N LEU A 135 6.44 11.53 9.85
CA LEU A 135 5.06 11.50 10.35
C LEU A 135 4.65 12.82 11.02
N ARG A 136 5.63 13.56 11.56
CA ARG A 136 5.40 14.85 12.22
C ARG A 136 5.72 16.06 11.33
N ALA A 137 6.10 15.81 10.08
CA ALA A 137 6.38 16.86 9.11
C ALA A 137 5.09 17.52 8.63
N GLY A 138 5.21 18.75 8.15
CA GLY A 138 4.09 19.61 7.77
C GLY A 138 3.79 20.72 8.78
N ASP A 139 3.05 21.72 8.32
CA ASP A 139 2.78 22.95 9.09
C ASP A 139 1.58 22.85 10.03
N ASP A 140 0.69 21.87 9.82
CA ASP A 140 -0.54 21.71 10.58
C ASP A 140 -0.44 20.56 11.59
N PRO A 141 -0.51 20.83 12.91
CA PRO A 141 -0.49 19.77 13.92
C PRO A 141 -1.71 18.83 13.83
N GLU A 142 -2.81 19.22 13.17
CA GLU A 142 -3.96 18.35 12.91
C GLU A 142 -3.70 17.34 11.78
N ASP A 143 -2.64 17.53 10.98
CA ASP A 143 -2.24 16.62 9.91
C ASP A 143 -1.34 15.47 10.40
N VAL A 144 -0.86 15.55 11.65
CA VAL A 144 -0.03 14.50 12.28
C VAL A 144 -0.91 13.28 12.61
N PRO A 145 -0.64 12.11 12.02
CA PRO A 145 -1.44 10.92 12.29
C PRO A 145 -1.13 10.38 13.68
N GLU A 146 -2.07 9.61 14.19
CA GLU A 146 -1.86 8.81 15.39
C GLU A 146 -1.00 7.60 15.01
N PHE A 147 0.02 7.28 15.80
CA PHE A 147 0.78 6.06 15.61
C PHE A 147 1.21 5.37 16.92
N LYS A 148 1.48 4.07 16.83
CA LYS A 148 2.09 3.26 17.89
C LYS A 148 3.27 2.47 17.34
N VAL A 149 4.36 2.44 18.11
CA VAL A 149 5.48 1.52 17.88
C VAL A 149 5.07 0.15 18.42
N LEU A 150 5.28 -0.87 17.62
CA LEU A 150 5.00 -2.27 17.88
C LEU A 150 6.32 -3.03 18.06
N ASP A 151 6.21 -4.33 18.38
CA ASP A 151 7.37 -5.20 18.44
C ASP A 151 8.09 -5.29 17.09
N ASP A 152 9.38 -5.65 17.15
CA ASP A 152 10.26 -5.80 15.99
C ASP A 152 10.36 -4.58 15.07
N GLY A 153 10.08 -3.37 15.59
CA GLY A 153 10.26 -2.10 14.89
C GLY A 153 9.13 -1.75 13.92
N TRP A 154 7.98 -2.42 14.02
CA TRP A 154 6.79 -2.06 13.27
C TRP A 154 6.09 -0.82 13.83
N TYR A 155 5.38 -0.11 12.97
CA TYR A 155 4.51 1.00 13.32
C TYR A 155 3.11 0.68 12.83
N ALA A 156 2.12 0.91 13.68
CA ALA A 156 0.74 1.08 13.22
C ALA A 156 0.40 2.56 13.20
N ILE A 157 -0.15 3.04 12.08
CA ILE A 157 -0.50 4.44 11.84
C ILE A 157 -1.99 4.52 11.46
N ALA A 158 -2.73 5.45 12.04
CA ALA A 158 -4.12 5.71 11.68
C ALA A 158 -4.45 7.20 11.75
N ASP A 159 -5.62 7.58 11.23
CA ASP A 159 -6.11 8.95 11.27
C ASP A 159 -6.63 9.38 12.65
N SER A 160 -6.89 8.41 13.52
CA SER A 160 -7.53 8.63 14.81
C SER A 160 -7.08 7.62 15.84
N ARG A 161 -7.17 8.04 17.10
CA ARG A 161 -6.84 7.18 18.24
C ARG A 161 -7.81 6.00 18.33
N GLU A 162 -9.06 6.22 17.98
CA GLU A 162 -10.10 5.18 17.95
C GLU A 162 -9.75 4.05 16.98
N VAL A 163 -9.31 4.39 15.76
CA VAL A 163 -8.85 3.39 14.79
C VAL A 163 -7.60 2.66 15.29
N LEU A 164 -6.62 3.37 15.87
CA LEU A 164 -5.43 2.72 16.45
C LEU A 164 -5.75 1.74 17.59
N ASP A 165 -6.71 2.08 18.44
CA ASP A 165 -7.17 1.25 19.55
C ASP A 165 -8.03 0.07 19.03
N SER A 166 -8.60 0.19 17.82
CA SER A 166 -9.29 -0.90 17.12
C SER A 166 -8.34 -1.91 16.47
N VAL A 167 -7.08 -1.54 16.17
CA VAL A 167 -6.09 -2.43 15.54
C VAL A 167 -5.97 -3.75 16.31
N ARG A 168 -6.27 -4.86 15.62
CA ARG A 168 -6.16 -6.23 16.13
C ARG A 168 -4.92 -6.89 15.54
N LEU A 169 -3.90 -7.10 16.36
CA LEU A 169 -2.74 -7.90 16.00
C LEU A 169 -2.82 -9.27 16.65
N VAL A 170 -2.34 -10.30 15.97
CA VAL A 170 -2.27 -11.66 16.51
C VAL A 170 -1.04 -11.76 17.41
N GLU A 171 -1.26 -12.09 18.68
CA GLU A 171 -0.18 -12.44 19.62
C GLU A 171 0.07 -13.96 19.66
N GLU A 172 -1.00 -14.75 19.55
CA GLU A 172 -0.98 -16.21 19.49
C GLU A 172 -2.12 -16.72 18.58
N GLY A 173 -1.85 -17.78 17.79
CA GLY A 173 -2.86 -18.42 16.94
C GLY A 173 -2.53 -18.34 15.45
N ASP A 174 -3.54 -18.64 14.62
CA ASP A 174 -3.43 -18.56 13.16
C ASP A 174 -3.35 -17.09 12.72
N THR A 175 -2.54 -16.83 11.69
CA THR A 175 -2.32 -15.51 11.10
C THR A 175 -2.94 -15.45 9.70
N LEU A 176 -3.12 -14.25 9.15
CA LEU A 176 -3.51 -14.07 7.75
C LEU A 176 -2.51 -14.75 6.81
N ALA A 177 -1.22 -14.69 7.11
CA ALA A 177 -0.17 -15.37 6.35
C ALA A 177 -0.34 -16.90 6.32
N SER A 178 -1.01 -17.49 7.32
CA SER A 178 -1.32 -18.92 7.39
C SER A 178 -2.70 -19.31 6.82
N ASP A 179 -3.55 -18.34 6.46
CA ASP A 179 -4.89 -18.61 5.91
C ASP A 179 -4.79 -19.17 4.48
N GLU A 180 -5.43 -20.31 4.24
CA GLU A 180 -5.38 -20.99 2.94
C GLU A 180 -5.98 -20.17 1.79
N ARG A 181 -6.99 -19.31 2.06
CA ARG A 181 -7.60 -18.47 1.02
C ARG A 181 -6.69 -17.30 0.69
N PHE A 182 -6.06 -16.70 1.70
CA PHE A 182 -5.06 -15.66 1.50
C PHE A 182 -3.87 -16.17 0.69
N THR A 183 -3.26 -17.26 1.12
CA THR A 183 -2.08 -17.85 0.46
C THR A 183 -2.39 -18.25 -0.97
N GLN A 184 -3.50 -18.97 -1.21
CA GLN A 184 -3.91 -19.34 -2.58
C GLN A 184 -4.19 -18.12 -3.47
N ALA A 185 -4.81 -17.07 -2.93
CA ALA A 185 -5.11 -15.86 -3.71
C ALA A 185 -3.84 -15.07 -4.04
N MET A 186 -2.88 -14.98 -3.10
CA MET A 186 -1.63 -14.26 -3.29
C MET A 186 -0.61 -15.03 -4.14
N ASP A 187 -0.56 -16.36 -4.04
CA ASP A 187 0.34 -17.23 -4.83
C ASP A 187 0.05 -17.17 -6.33
N GLY A 188 -1.18 -16.82 -6.71
CA GLY A 188 -1.57 -16.61 -8.11
C GLY A 188 -1.10 -15.29 -8.71
N LEU A 189 -0.58 -14.37 -7.87
CA LEU A 189 -0.14 -13.04 -8.29
C LEU A 189 1.33 -13.03 -8.65
N ALA A 190 1.74 -12.00 -9.39
CA ALA A 190 3.13 -11.76 -9.68
C ALA A 190 3.90 -11.59 -8.36
N ASP A 191 4.93 -12.41 -8.12
CA ASP A 191 5.89 -12.27 -7.01
C ASP A 191 6.67 -10.96 -7.05
N ASP A 192 6.42 -10.18 -8.08
CA ASP A 192 7.10 -8.97 -8.41
C ASP A 192 6.20 -7.76 -8.54
N ALA A 193 5.04 -7.71 -7.88
CA ALA A 193 4.13 -6.60 -8.08
C ALA A 193 4.45 -5.35 -7.23
N ILE A 194 4.45 -4.14 -7.80
CA ILE A 194 4.48 -2.85 -7.07
C ILE A 194 3.46 -2.80 -5.94
N ALA A 195 2.27 -3.36 -6.15
CA ALA A 195 1.27 -3.49 -5.11
C ALA A 195 0.53 -4.82 -5.21
N LYS A 196 0.12 -5.36 -4.06
CA LYS A 196 -0.80 -6.50 -3.96
C LYS A 196 -1.95 -6.14 -3.05
N VAL A 197 -3.16 -6.54 -3.43
CA VAL A 197 -4.37 -6.32 -2.64
C VAL A 197 -5.09 -7.65 -2.50
N TYR A 198 -5.58 -7.93 -1.30
CA TYR A 198 -6.45 -9.04 -0.96
C TYR A 198 -7.67 -8.52 -0.21
N VAL A 199 -8.83 -9.10 -0.53
CA VAL A 199 -10.09 -8.85 0.13
C VAL A 199 -10.73 -10.20 0.48
N SER A 200 -11.09 -10.37 1.74
CA SER A 200 -11.71 -11.58 2.29
C SER A 200 -13.24 -11.53 2.17
N GLY A 201 -13.87 -12.65 1.82
CA GLY A 201 -15.28 -12.93 2.06
C GLY A 201 -16.24 -12.71 0.88
N GLU A 202 -17.45 -13.28 1.06
CA GLU A 202 -18.57 -13.25 0.10
C GLU A 202 -19.05 -11.83 -0.25
N ASP A 203 -18.82 -10.87 0.66
CA ASP A 203 -19.21 -9.46 0.56
C ASP A 203 -18.14 -8.58 -0.09
N ALA A 204 -16.96 -9.14 -0.43
CA ALA A 204 -15.89 -8.42 -1.14
C ALA A 204 -16.41 -7.71 -2.40
N GLY A 205 -17.33 -8.34 -3.12
CA GLY A 205 -17.97 -7.75 -4.29
C GLY A 205 -18.94 -6.60 -4.00
N GLU A 206 -19.53 -6.51 -2.80
CA GLU A 206 -20.36 -5.36 -2.39
C GLU A 206 -19.47 -4.23 -1.88
N ALA A 207 -18.52 -4.54 -1.00
CA ALA A 207 -17.56 -3.59 -0.49
C ALA A 207 -16.71 -2.94 -1.60
N LEU A 208 -16.25 -3.70 -2.59
CA LEU A 208 -15.54 -3.14 -3.74
C LEU A 208 -16.45 -2.29 -4.66
N ARG A 209 -17.76 -2.53 -4.70
CA ARG A 209 -18.70 -1.64 -5.42
C ARG A 209 -18.94 -0.34 -4.67
N GLU A 210 -18.99 -0.39 -3.34
CA GLU A 210 -19.24 0.76 -2.48
C GLU A 210 -17.97 1.61 -2.28
N TYR A 211 -16.82 0.97 -2.09
CA TYR A 211 -15.56 1.60 -1.71
C TYR A 211 -14.44 1.51 -2.77
N GLY A 212 -14.54 0.61 -3.77
CA GLY A 212 -13.47 0.41 -4.78
C GLY A 212 -13.21 1.63 -5.68
N GLY A 213 -14.18 2.55 -5.78
CA GLY A 213 -13.98 3.85 -6.43
C GLY A 213 -12.93 4.73 -5.73
N ALA A 214 -12.71 4.56 -4.43
CA ALA A 214 -11.69 5.30 -3.67
C ALA A 214 -10.27 4.77 -3.91
N ALA A 215 -10.11 3.51 -4.32
CA ALA A 215 -8.83 2.87 -4.62
C ALA A 215 -8.51 2.79 -6.13
N GLY A 216 -9.34 3.38 -7.00
CA GLY A 216 -9.15 3.35 -8.46
C GLY A 216 -9.41 1.99 -9.14
N VAL A 217 -9.87 0.99 -8.39
CA VAL A 217 -10.14 -0.36 -8.90
C VAL A 217 -11.60 -0.45 -9.33
N THR A 218 -11.86 -0.50 -10.63
CA THR A 218 -13.23 -0.70 -11.16
C THR A 218 -13.47 -2.16 -11.53
N LEU A 219 -14.52 -2.76 -10.94
CA LEU A 219 -14.89 -4.18 -11.13
C LEU A 219 -15.63 -4.48 -12.45
N GLN A 220 -15.90 -3.47 -13.29
CA GLN A 220 -16.64 -3.64 -14.55
C GLN A 220 -15.93 -4.61 -15.52
N GLN A 221 -14.63 -4.83 -15.34
CA GLN A 221 -13.77 -5.73 -16.11
C GLN A 221 -13.86 -7.21 -15.69
N PHE A 222 -14.43 -7.55 -14.51
CA PHE A 222 -14.28 -8.89 -13.91
C PHE A 222 -15.57 -9.72 -13.81
N GLY A 223 -16.65 -9.38 -14.52
CA GLY A 223 -17.83 -10.24 -14.75
C GLY A 223 -18.34 -11.08 -13.56
N TYR A 224 -19.28 -10.53 -12.79
CA TYR A 224 -20.15 -11.15 -11.75
C TYR A 224 -19.82 -12.57 -11.19
N GLU A 225 -19.67 -12.71 -9.86
CA GLU A 225 -20.33 -13.68 -8.95
C GLU A 225 -19.87 -13.48 -7.48
N ARG A 226 -20.41 -14.26 -6.53
CA ARG A 226 -20.06 -14.25 -5.09
C ARG A 226 -18.68 -14.94 -4.95
N PHE A 227 -17.68 -14.26 -4.43
CA PHE A 227 -16.32 -14.80 -4.30
C PHE A 227 -15.99 -15.08 -2.85
N ASP A 228 -15.30 -16.18 -2.54
CA ASP A 228 -14.82 -16.46 -1.17
C ASP A 228 -13.68 -15.50 -0.76
N SER A 229 -12.93 -15.01 -1.75
CA SER A 229 -11.93 -13.94 -1.63
C SER A 229 -11.59 -13.37 -3.01
N PHE A 230 -10.93 -12.22 -3.03
CA PHE A 230 -10.40 -11.58 -4.23
C PHE A 230 -8.97 -11.10 -3.98
N ALA A 231 -8.09 -11.23 -4.99
CA ALA A 231 -6.78 -10.58 -4.95
C ALA A 231 -6.41 -9.97 -6.30
N ALA A 232 -5.63 -8.90 -6.25
CA ALA A 232 -5.14 -8.17 -7.41
C ALA A 232 -3.70 -7.72 -7.18
N ALA A 233 -2.98 -7.52 -8.27
CA ALA A 233 -1.61 -7.03 -8.27
C ALA A 233 -1.47 -5.88 -9.26
N LEU A 234 -0.54 -4.97 -8.99
CA LEU A 234 -0.11 -3.91 -9.90
C LEU A 234 1.38 -4.11 -10.20
N SER A 235 1.78 -4.25 -11.45
CA SER A 235 3.17 -4.47 -11.87
C SER A 235 3.53 -3.58 -13.07
N ALA A 236 4.75 -3.08 -13.12
CA ALA A 236 5.33 -2.46 -14.31
C ALA A 236 5.87 -3.50 -15.28
N GLU A 237 5.67 -3.24 -16.56
CA GLU A 237 6.14 -4.01 -17.70
C GLU A 237 6.82 -3.11 -18.73
N ASP A 238 7.33 -3.67 -19.82
CA ASP A 238 8.04 -2.92 -20.87
C ASP A 238 7.19 -1.83 -21.54
N ASP A 239 5.88 -2.05 -21.63
CA ASP A 239 4.93 -1.21 -22.36
C ASP A 239 3.92 -0.46 -21.47
N GLY A 240 3.97 -0.64 -20.14
CA GLY A 240 3.06 0.04 -19.22
C GLY A 240 2.96 -0.62 -17.86
N VAL A 241 1.86 -0.36 -17.15
CA VAL A 241 1.56 -0.96 -15.85
C VAL A 241 0.29 -1.80 -15.98
N ARG A 242 0.26 -2.99 -15.37
CA ARG A 242 -0.89 -3.91 -15.38
C ARG A 242 -1.26 -4.47 -14.03
#